data_AF-A0A812NTZ0-F1
#
_entry.id   AF-A0A812NTZ0-F1
#
_cell.length_a   1.000
_cell.length_b   1.000
_cell.length_c   1.000
_cell.angle_alpha   90.00
_cell.angle_beta   90.00
_cell.angle_gamma   90.00
#
_symmetry.space_group_name_H-M   'P 1'
#
loop_
_entity.id
_entity.type
_entity.pdbx_description
1 polymer ?
#
loop_
_entity_poly.entity_id
_entity_poly.type
_entity_poly.pdbx_seq_one_letter_code
_entity_poly.pdbx_strand_id
1 'polypeptide(L)'
;MFSALYENYHEAFKRYVVADANVLQEFWRLQKKHPQFKDHPVVSQASFEPRKFVPLSLHGDGTPAIGVGKIWSRMLTTWSWCSLVGGPAWTKDSQLPIYFLFDETDDGTAATTFLSMLAWSFKVLQEGLWPFADHKGNLYPPTSDLGRKAGSPLAGGWKGVIWALVGDLEYMVSRLNMPHFGQKHNPCGLCKCSGDETSTSWRNCKPTAPWLSMQWSLAEWRSFPDRPKNPLFDSGVCSALSCHMDYMHTKYLGLDPLGFGSVLSLLVNFVLPDSPLANLRCVWEHLLSSYKALKIVERFRGMRKLSLFQRKKLPPKLKGRAMQIQALGEPLLLCWQNFMNKDLEIHLKIENYLKVNLALEKILHATRTEMAMPPDHAEKFKKLAFGLCQLHRQLREHFEGNYFADLPKMHFFLHACLLADVLHPRLTWCFKGEDLQKISRTLAGSCCRAVTGPRAAAKMSQQLRIAWHLRLDRLCGE
;
A
#
# COMPACT_ATOMS: atom_id res chain seq x y z
N MET A 1 14.27 4.87 -17.68
CA MET A 1 14.80 4.64 -16.32
C MET A 1 15.23 3.18 -16.12
N PHE A 2 14.36 2.19 -16.33
CA PHE A 2 14.74 0.77 -16.23
C PHE A 2 15.98 0.41 -17.07
N SER A 3 15.97 0.74 -18.37
CA SER A 3 17.13 0.54 -19.26
C SER A 3 18.36 1.33 -18.82
N ALA A 4 18.19 2.57 -18.37
CA ALA A 4 19.30 3.39 -17.89
C ALA A 4 19.98 2.81 -16.64
N LEU A 5 19.22 2.19 -15.72
CA LEU A 5 19.78 1.45 -14.59
C LEU A 5 20.63 0.28 -15.05
N TYR A 6 20.13 -0.52 -16.01
CA TYR A 6 20.88 -1.63 -16.56
C TYR A 6 22.16 -1.18 -17.29
N GLU A 7 22.04 -0.20 -18.18
CA GLU A 7 23.13 0.23 -19.06
C GLU A 7 24.23 1.01 -18.31
N ASN A 8 23.87 1.82 -17.30
CA ASN A 8 24.80 2.77 -16.67
C ASN A 8 25.05 2.52 -15.18
N TYR A 9 24.22 1.71 -14.51
CA TYR A 9 24.29 1.50 -13.05
C TYR A 9 24.10 0.02 -12.70
N HIS A 10 24.92 -0.85 -13.32
CA HIS A 10 24.75 -2.30 -13.29
C HIS A 10 24.65 -2.87 -11.88
N GLU A 11 25.47 -2.40 -10.95
CA GLU A 11 25.43 -2.85 -9.55
C GLU A 11 24.13 -2.44 -8.84
N ALA A 12 23.61 -1.24 -9.12
CA ALA A 12 22.31 -0.83 -8.63
C ALA A 12 21.17 -1.65 -9.28
N PHE A 13 21.26 -1.98 -10.57
CA PHE A 13 20.30 -2.85 -11.24
C PHE A 13 20.27 -4.24 -10.61
N LYS A 14 21.43 -4.87 -10.43
CA LYS A 14 21.55 -6.16 -9.73
C LYS A 14 20.98 -6.08 -8.31
N ARG A 15 21.34 -5.05 -7.55
CA ARG A 15 20.96 -4.97 -6.14
C ARG A 15 19.49 -4.66 -5.92
N TYR A 16 18.90 -3.74 -6.70
CA TYR A 16 17.58 -3.18 -6.42
C TYR A 16 16.51 -3.54 -7.43
N VAL A 17 16.88 -4.04 -8.62
CA VAL A 17 15.91 -4.47 -9.64
C VAL A 17 15.81 -5.99 -9.67
N VAL A 18 16.91 -6.69 -9.94
CA VAL A 18 16.92 -8.16 -9.97
C VAL A 18 18.34 -8.68 -9.73
N ALA A 19 18.54 -9.37 -8.60
CA ALA A 19 19.86 -9.88 -8.23
C ALA A 19 20.23 -11.17 -8.97
N ASP A 20 19.26 -12.06 -9.15
CA ASP A 20 19.43 -13.37 -9.77
C ASP A 20 18.17 -13.74 -10.55
N ALA A 21 18.30 -14.24 -11.78
CA ALA A 21 17.19 -14.77 -12.56
C ALA A 21 16.41 -15.89 -11.86
N ASN A 22 17.04 -16.64 -10.94
CA ASN A 22 16.36 -17.69 -10.15
C ASN A 22 15.28 -17.11 -9.23
N VAL A 23 15.47 -15.88 -8.72
CA VAL A 23 14.48 -15.18 -7.88
C VAL A 23 13.16 -14.99 -8.63
N LEU A 24 13.25 -14.75 -9.95
CA LEU A 24 12.09 -14.55 -10.80
C LEU A 24 11.33 -15.85 -11.02
N GLN A 25 12.06 -16.96 -11.23
CA GLN A 25 11.43 -18.26 -11.39
C GLN A 25 10.61 -18.63 -10.15
N GLU A 26 11.14 -18.38 -8.96
CA GLU A 26 10.41 -18.61 -7.71
C GLU A 26 9.21 -17.66 -7.57
N PHE A 27 9.40 -16.36 -7.82
CA PHE A 27 8.31 -15.39 -7.77
C PHE A 27 7.14 -15.82 -8.66
N TRP A 28 7.41 -16.12 -9.94
CA TRP A 28 6.37 -16.47 -10.91
C TRP A 28 5.74 -17.84 -10.62
N ARG A 29 6.47 -18.76 -9.99
CA ARG A 29 5.92 -20.04 -9.50
C ARG A 29 4.87 -19.79 -8.42
N LEU A 30 5.17 -18.92 -7.45
CA LEU A 30 4.23 -18.53 -6.38
C LEU A 30 2.99 -17.80 -6.96
N GLN A 31 3.19 -16.95 -7.96
CA GLN A 31 2.11 -16.16 -8.57
C GLN A 31 1.07 -16.97 -9.34
N LYS A 32 1.31 -18.25 -9.65
CA LYS A 32 0.33 -19.09 -10.39
C LYS A 32 -1.05 -19.16 -9.74
N LYS A 33 -1.13 -18.99 -8.41
CA LYS A 33 -2.39 -18.96 -7.65
C LYS A 33 -3.01 -17.56 -7.56
N HIS A 34 -2.31 -16.51 -7.98
CA HIS A 34 -2.83 -15.15 -7.92
C HIS A 34 -3.97 -14.98 -8.94
N PRO A 35 -5.10 -14.34 -8.57
CA PRO A 35 -6.25 -14.16 -9.48
C PRO A 35 -5.95 -13.48 -10.83
N GLN A 36 -4.88 -12.67 -10.91
CA GLN A 36 -4.51 -11.96 -12.14
C GLN A 36 -3.63 -12.80 -13.07
N PHE A 37 -3.10 -13.95 -12.63
CA PHE A 37 -2.15 -14.76 -13.39
C PHE A 37 -2.84 -15.47 -14.57
N LYS A 38 -4.01 -16.05 -14.31
CA LYS A 38 -4.82 -16.69 -15.33
C LYS A 38 -5.29 -15.62 -16.34
N ASP A 39 -5.13 -15.92 -17.63
CA ASP A 39 -5.50 -15.04 -18.75
C ASP A 39 -4.70 -13.72 -18.83
N HIS A 40 -3.59 -13.62 -18.08
CA HIS A 40 -2.72 -12.45 -18.12
C HIS A 40 -2.03 -12.35 -19.49
N PRO A 41 -2.07 -11.17 -20.15
CA PRO A 41 -1.68 -11.05 -21.55
C PRO A 41 -0.20 -11.37 -21.80
N VAL A 42 0.64 -11.33 -20.76
CA VAL A 42 2.05 -11.71 -20.79
C VAL A 42 2.29 -13.07 -20.13
N VAL A 43 2.08 -13.18 -18.81
CA VAL A 43 2.54 -14.35 -18.04
C VAL A 43 1.76 -15.64 -18.27
N SER A 44 0.61 -15.59 -18.93
CA SER A 44 -0.14 -16.80 -19.30
C SER A 44 0.19 -17.32 -20.71
N GLN A 45 1.07 -16.65 -21.45
CA GLN A 45 1.46 -17.09 -22.79
C GLN A 45 2.48 -18.25 -22.73
N ALA A 46 2.46 -19.13 -23.75
CA ALA A 46 3.45 -20.21 -23.88
C ALA A 46 4.89 -19.70 -24.07
N SER A 47 5.04 -18.51 -24.64
CA SER A 47 6.32 -17.80 -24.83
C SER A 47 6.84 -17.13 -23.56
N PHE A 48 6.13 -17.21 -22.44
CA PHE A 48 6.55 -16.60 -21.19
C PHE A 48 7.81 -17.27 -20.63
N GLU A 49 8.88 -16.50 -20.50
CA GLU A 49 10.15 -16.94 -19.90
C GLU A 49 10.32 -16.33 -18.49
N PRO A 50 9.97 -17.05 -17.40
CA PRO A 50 9.95 -16.49 -16.05
C PRO A 50 11.25 -15.80 -15.63
N ARG A 51 12.39 -16.33 -16.10
CA ARG A 51 13.74 -15.84 -15.79
C ARG A 51 14.11 -14.49 -16.41
N LYS A 52 13.25 -13.90 -17.26
CA LYS A 52 13.49 -12.59 -17.90
C LYS A 52 12.52 -11.49 -17.49
N PHE A 53 11.39 -11.83 -16.87
CA PHE A 53 10.36 -10.85 -16.52
C PHE A 53 10.49 -10.41 -15.06
N VAL A 54 10.88 -9.17 -14.84
CA VAL A 54 10.95 -8.56 -13.52
C VAL A 54 9.55 -8.08 -13.09
N PRO A 55 9.02 -8.55 -11.96
CA PRO A 55 7.75 -8.05 -11.43
C PRO A 55 7.93 -6.68 -10.79
N LEU A 56 7.18 -5.70 -11.27
CA LEU A 56 7.27 -4.29 -10.86
C LEU A 56 6.03 -3.88 -10.08
N SER A 57 6.25 -3.01 -9.09
CA SER A 57 5.21 -2.29 -8.37
C SER A 57 5.21 -0.83 -8.81
N LEU A 58 4.05 -0.31 -9.22
CA LEU A 58 3.80 1.12 -9.40
C LEU A 58 3.07 1.64 -8.17
N HIS A 59 3.68 2.59 -7.49
CA HIS A 59 3.11 3.31 -6.36
C HIS A 59 2.66 4.70 -6.80
N GLY A 60 1.48 5.12 -6.36
CA GLY A 60 1.08 6.53 -6.39
C GLY A 60 0.37 6.94 -5.11
N ASP A 61 0.57 8.20 -4.73
CA ASP A 61 -0.02 8.77 -3.52
C ASP A 61 0.01 10.31 -3.58
N GLY A 62 -0.98 10.94 -2.96
CA GLY A 62 -1.21 12.38 -2.93
C GLY A 62 -0.91 12.99 -1.55
N THR A 63 0.01 13.95 -1.50
CA THR A 63 0.38 14.62 -0.25
C THR A 63 0.17 16.14 -0.34
N PRO A 64 -0.28 16.79 0.75
CA PRO A 64 -0.07 18.22 0.92
C PRO A 64 1.42 18.54 0.80
N ALA A 65 1.79 19.39 -0.17
CA ALA A 65 3.18 19.78 -0.42
C ALA A 65 3.50 21.19 0.11
N ILE A 66 2.56 22.12 -0.05
CA ILE A 66 2.71 23.54 0.30
C ILE A 66 1.50 23.96 1.12
N GLY A 67 1.70 24.81 2.14
CA GLY A 67 0.59 25.25 2.98
C GLY A 67 -0.03 24.13 3.81
N VAL A 68 0.77 23.16 4.26
CA VAL A 68 0.30 21.98 5.00
C VAL A 68 -0.57 22.40 6.20
N GLY A 69 -1.82 21.92 6.22
CA GLY A 69 -2.79 22.24 7.27
C GLY A 69 -3.44 23.63 7.13
N LYS A 70 -3.27 24.30 5.98
CA LYS A 70 -3.93 25.56 5.63
C LYS A 70 -4.99 25.33 4.55
N ILE A 71 -5.96 26.24 4.47
CA ILE A 71 -7.05 26.19 3.47
C ILE A 71 -6.50 26.27 2.04
N TRP A 72 -5.39 26.97 1.84
CA TRP A 72 -4.68 27.11 0.57
C TRP A 72 -3.65 25.99 0.31
N SER A 73 -3.78 24.85 0.99
CA SER A 73 -2.86 23.72 0.82
C SER A 73 -2.83 23.22 -0.62
N ARG A 74 -1.63 23.07 -1.18
CA ARG A 74 -1.42 22.58 -2.55
C ARG A 74 -1.04 21.11 -2.51
N MET A 75 -1.85 20.28 -3.15
CA MET A 75 -1.64 18.82 -3.21
C MET A 75 -0.67 18.45 -4.32
N LEU A 76 0.20 17.49 -4.04
CA LEU A 76 1.15 16.91 -4.97
C LEU A 76 0.89 15.40 -5.06
N THR A 77 0.50 14.93 -6.23
CA THR A 77 0.50 13.51 -6.56
C THR A 77 1.88 13.10 -7.07
N THR A 78 2.46 12.08 -6.47
CA THR A 78 3.74 11.50 -6.88
C THR A 78 3.52 10.07 -7.38
N TRP A 79 4.08 9.72 -8.53
CA TRP A 79 4.19 8.33 -9.00
C TRP A 79 5.62 7.85 -8.92
N SER A 80 5.80 6.59 -8.53
CA SER A 80 7.10 5.95 -8.35
C SER A 80 6.98 4.46 -8.61
N TRP A 81 8.08 3.77 -8.91
CA TRP A 81 8.07 2.32 -9.06
C TRP A 81 9.19 1.65 -8.28
N CYS A 82 9.07 0.36 -8.06
CA CYS A 82 10.13 -0.48 -7.53
C CYS A 82 9.99 -1.92 -8.06
N SER A 83 11.04 -2.73 -7.92
CA SER A 83 10.96 -4.17 -8.16
C SER A 83 10.39 -4.88 -6.94
N LEU A 84 9.48 -5.84 -7.15
CA LEU A 84 8.95 -6.70 -6.08
C LEU A 84 9.95 -7.77 -5.62
N VAL A 85 11.02 -7.98 -6.38
CA VAL A 85 12.09 -8.95 -6.09
C VAL A 85 13.45 -8.28 -5.86
N GLY A 86 13.46 -6.94 -5.75
CA GLY A 86 14.68 -6.20 -5.41
C GLY A 86 15.21 -6.60 -4.04
N GLY A 87 16.54 -6.58 -3.88
CA GLY A 87 17.18 -6.90 -2.60
C GLY A 87 16.84 -5.88 -1.51
N PRO A 88 17.24 -6.16 -0.24
CA PRO A 88 17.06 -5.24 0.87
C PRO A 88 17.67 -3.86 0.58
N ALA A 89 16.86 -2.82 0.72
CA ALA A 89 17.23 -1.47 0.32
C ALA A 89 16.47 -0.41 1.09
N TRP A 90 17.12 0.74 1.29
CA TRP A 90 16.45 1.94 1.77
C TRP A 90 15.47 2.46 0.72
N THR A 91 14.44 3.19 1.16
CA THR A 91 13.45 3.81 0.27
C THR A 91 14.11 4.63 -0.84
N LYS A 92 15.09 5.48 -0.49
CA LYS A 92 15.81 6.35 -1.43
C LYS A 92 16.56 5.62 -2.55
N ASP A 93 16.86 4.34 -2.36
CA ASP A 93 17.65 3.52 -3.29
C ASP A 93 16.75 2.59 -4.14
N SER A 94 15.55 2.23 -3.65
CA SER A 94 14.68 1.23 -4.29
C SER A 94 13.31 1.75 -4.76
N GLN A 95 12.82 2.86 -4.20
CA GLN A 95 11.54 3.46 -4.61
C GLN A 95 11.83 4.65 -5.53
N LEU A 96 11.57 4.46 -6.82
CA LEU A 96 12.01 5.36 -7.88
C LEU A 96 10.83 6.21 -8.41
N PRO A 97 10.59 7.45 -7.92
CA PRO A 97 9.84 8.49 -8.62
C PRO A 97 10.01 8.53 -10.13
N ILE A 98 8.87 8.69 -10.80
CA ILE A 98 8.75 8.83 -12.25
C ILE A 98 8.17 10.21 -12.59
N TYR A 99 7.17 10.66 -11.82
CA TYR A 99 6.43 11.88 -12.13
C TYR A 99 5.84 12.56 -10.90
N PHE A 100 5.72 13.88 -11.00
CA PHE A 100 5.18 14.78 -10.00
C PHE A 100 4.11 15.65 -10.64
N LEU A 101 2.93 15.72 -10.04
CA LEU A 101 1.83 16.55 -10.51
C LEU A 101 1.26 17.35 -9.34
N PHE A 102 1.19 18.68 -9.49
CA PHE A 102 0.39 19.49 -8.59
C PHE A 102 -1.08 19.37 -9.01
N ASP A 103 -1.94 18.89 -8.12
CA ASP A 103 -3.32 18.54 -8.48
C ASP A 103 -4.12 19.75 -8.98
N GLU A 104 -3.84 20.94 -8.46
CA GLU A 104 -4.45 22.21 -8.92
C GLU A 104 -4.13 22.57 -10.37
N THR A 105 -3.12 21.93 -10.97
CA THR A 105 -2.71 22.16 -12.36
C THR A 105 -3.22 21.11 -13.32
N ASP A 106 -3.93 20.11 -12.79
CA ASP A 106 -4.56 19.06 -13.57
C ASP A 106 -5.96 19.51 -13.98
N ASP A 107 -6.13 19.78 -15.27
CA ASP A 107 -7.42 20.07 -15.90
C ASP A 107 -8.23 18.80 -16.23
N GLY A 108 -7.79 17.64 -15.70
CA GLY A 108 -8.33 16.31 -16.01
C GLY A 108 -7.60 15.61 -17.15
N THR A 109 -6.69 16.30 -17.86
CA THR A 109 -5.94 15.73 -18.99
C THR A 109 -4.51 15.38 -18.63
N ALA A 110 -3.87 16.09 -17.71
CA ALA A 110 -2.45 15.93 -17.44
C ALA A 110 -2.13 14.57 -16.82
N ALA A 111 -2.89 14.15 -15.81
CA ALA A 111 -2.73 12.83 -15.20
C ALA A 111 -3.04 11.71 -16.21
N THR A 112 -4.12 11.84 -16.98
CA THR A 112 -4.52 10.87 -18.00
C THR A 112 -3.46 10.73 -19.10
N THR A 113 -2.92 11.85 -19.59
CA THR A 113 -1.84 11.88 -20.58
C THR A 113 -0.59 11.17 -20.05
N PHE A 114 -0.20 11.48 -18.81
CA PHE A 114 0.92 10.81 -18.17
C PHE A 114 0.68 9.29 -18.06
N LEU A 115 -0.49 8.85 -17.60
CA LEU A 115 -0.81 7.43 -17.49
C LEU A 115 -0.84 6.72 -18.86
N SER A 116 -1.27 7.39 -19.93
CA SER A 116 -1.19 6.87 -21.30
C SER A 116 0.25 6.68 -21.77
N MET A 117 1.13 7.66 -21.51
CA MET A 117 2.56 7.55 -21.80
C MET A 117 3.22 6.42 -20.98
N LEU A 118 2.79 6.27 -19.73
CA LEU A 118 3.28 5.25 -18.83
C LEU A 118 2.83 3.85 -19.27
N ALA A 119 1.57 3.70 -19.68
CA ALA A 119 1.04 2.48 -20.28
C ALA A 119 1.83 2.06 -21.52
N TRP A 120 2.11 3.00 -22.43
CA TRP A 120 2.98 2.76 -23.58
C TRP A 120 4.37 2.27 -23.14
N SER A 121 4.98 2.95 -22.16
CA SER A 121 6.31 2.59 -21.65
C SER A 121 6.34 1.17 -21.06
N PHE A 122 5.25 0.74 -20.41
CA PHE A 122 5.13 -0.61 -19.87
C PHE A 122 4.92 -1.68 -20.95
N LYS A 123 4.20 -1.38 -22.04
CA LYS A 123 4.12 -2.29 -23.20
C LYS A 123 5.50 -2.55 -23.80
N VAL A 124 6.25 -1.48 -24.06
CA VAL A 124 7.62 -1.56 -24.56
C VAL A 124 8.50 -2.39 -23.61
N LEU A 125 8.36 -2.20 -22.30
CA LEU A 125 9.09 -2.97 -21.30
C LEU A 125 8.67 -4.45 -21.24
N GLN A 126 7.42 -4.78 -21.53
CA GLN A 126 6.93 -6.16 -21.64
C GLN A 126 7.45 -6.85 -22.91
N GLU A 127 7.59 -6.12 -24.01
CA GLU A 127 8.19 -6.61 -25.25
C GLU A 127 9.69 -6.88 -25.08
N GLY A 128 10.38 -6.02 -24.33
CA GLY A 128 11.82 -6.12 -24.08
C GLY A 128 12.68 -5.65 -25.26
N LEU A 129 12.11 -4.84 -26.15
CA LEU A 129 12.80 -4.27 -27.31
C LEU A 129 12.71 -2.76 -27.27
N TRP A 130 13.72 -2.08 -27.80
CA TRP A 130 13.62 -0.63 -28.03
C TRP A 130 12.56 -0.36 -29.12
N PRO A 131 11.63 0.57 -28.89
CA PRO A 131 10.51 0.78 -29.79
C PRO A 131 10.96 1.54 -31.05
N PHE A 132 10.29 1.27 -32.18
CA PHE A 132 10.54 1.99 -33.45
C PHE A 132 9.92 3.38 -33.48
N ALA A 133 8.90 3.62 -32.67
CA ALA A 133 8.16 4.86 -32.59
C ALA A 133 8.02 5.33 -31.15
N ASP A 134 7.77 6.62 -30.95
CA ASP A 134 7.43 7.19 -29.65
C ASP A 134 5.99 6.83 -29.20
N HIS A 135 5.61 7.30 -28.00
CA HIS A 135 4.28 7.10 -27.43
C HIS A 135 3.13 7.72 -28.24
N LYS A 136 3.43 8.55 -29.25
CA LYS A 136 2.45 9.14 -30.18
C LYS A 136 2.42 8.41 -31.52
N GLY A 137 3.25 7.39 -31.71
CA GLY A 137 3.37 6.63 -32.96
C GLY A 137 4.31 7.26 -33.99
N ASN A 138 5.06 8.31 -33.64
CA ASN A 138 6.03 8.89 -34.56
C ASN A 138 7.31 8.06 -34.59
N LEU A 139 7.73 7.62 -35.78
CA LEU A 139 8.97 6.88 -35.95
C LEU A 139 10.18 7.73 -35.53
N TYR A 140 11.16 7.10 -34.87
CA TYR A 140 12.43 7.76 -34.59
C TYR A 140 13.24 7.93 -35.88
N PRO A 141 13.90 9.09 -36.11
CA PRO A 141 14.85 9.24 -37.20
C PRO A 141 15.93 8.16 -37.12
N PRO A 142 16.26 7.44 -38.20
CA PRO A 142 17.25 6.35 -38.18
C PRO A 142 18.63 6.76 -37.66
N THR A 143 18.98 8.04 -37.81
CA THR A 143 20.25 8.62 -37.34
C THR A 143 20.24 9.00 -35.85
N SER A 144 19.07 9.11 -35.22
CA SER A 144 18.95 9.41 -33.80
C SER A 144 19.41 8.23 -32.93
N ASP A 145 19.81 8.50 -31.68
CA ASP A 145 20.21 7.45 -30.74
C ASP A 145 19.12 6.38 -30.54
N LEU A 146 17.85 6.80 -30.46
CA LEU A 146 16.72 5.89 -30.32
C LEU A 146 16.45 5.12 -31.62
N GLY A 147 16.56 5.77 -32.79
CA GLY A 147 16.41 5.11 -34.08
C GLY A 147 17.47 4.03 -34.31
N ARG A 148 18.72 4.28 -33.90
CA ARG A 148 19.80 3.27 -33.96
C ARG A 148 19.58 2.09 -33.02
N LYS A 149 18.91 2.30 -31.89
CA LYS A 149 18.58 1.24 -30.93
C LYS A 149 17.30 0.49 -31.30
N ALA A 150 16.42 1.04 -32.13
CA ALA A 150 15.10 0.46 -32.41
C ALA A 150 15.18 -1.01 -32.84
N GLY A 151 14.33 -1.87 -32.26
CA GLY A 151 14.31 -3.31 -32.48
C GLY A 151 15.39 -4.10 -31.73
N SER A 152 16.42 -3.45 -31.16
CA SER A 152 17.43 -4.13 -30.34
C SER A 152 16.91 -4.45 -28.93
N PRO A 153 17.53 -5.43 -28.22
CA PRO A 153 17.14 -5.78 -26.85
C PRO A 153 17.20 -4.58 -25.89
N LEU A 154 16.07 -4.25 -25.28
CA LEU A 154 16.00 -3.26 -24.21
C LEU A 154 16.59 -3.86 -22.94
N ALA A 155 17.50 -3.13 -22.28
CA ALA A 155 18.15 -3.57 -21.06
C ALA A 155 18.75 -4.99 -21.17
N GLY A 156 19.45 -5.29 -22.27
CA GLY A 156 20.05 -6.62 -22.49
C GLY A 156 19.04 -7.76 -22.61
N GLY A 157 17.77 -7.45 -22.91
CA GLY A 157 16.68 -8.42 -23.03
C GLY A 157 15.90 -8.66 -21.74
N TRP A 158 16.20 -7.95 -20.65
CA TRP A 158 15.35 -7.92 -19.47
C TRP A 158 14.00 -7.29 -19.78
N LYS A 159 12.94 -7.88 -19.26
CA LYS A 159 11.56 -7.45 -19.43
C LYS A 159 10.96 -7.09 -18.08
N GLY A 160 9.87 -6.32 -18.08
CA GLY A 160 9.16 -5.93 -16.86
C GLY A 160 7.66 -6.09 -17.00
N VAL A 161 7.00 -6.50 -15.91
CA VAL A 161 5.54 -6.58 -15.81
C VAL A 161 5.08 -5.80 -14.61
N ILE A 162 4.12 -4.89 -14.79
CA ILE A 162 3.45 -4.25 -13.65
C ILE A 162 2.53 -5.27 -13.01
N TRP A 163 2.97 -5.78 -11.86
CA TRP A 163 2.26 -6.80 -11.11
C TRP A 163 1.49 -6.23 -9.93
N ALA A 164 1.96 -5.10 -9.39
CA ALA A 164 1.31 -4.41 -8.29
C ALA A 164 1.10 -2.92 -8.59
N LEU A 165 -0.13 -2.46 -8.40
CA LEU A 165 -0.51 -1.07 -8.26
C LEU A 165 -0.78 -0.83 -6.78
N VAL A 166 -0.07 0.12 -6.19
CA VAL A 166 0.00 0.34 -4.74
C VAL A 166 -0.27 1.82 -4.44
N GLY A 167 -0.98 2.09 -3.35
CA GLY A 167 -1.38 3.42 -2.93
C GLY A 167 -2.49 3.33 -1.87
N ASP A 168 -2.86 4.46 -1.29
CA ASP A 168 -4.05 4.51 -0.44
C ASP A 168 -5.34 4.38 -1.28
N LEU A 169 -6.49 4.17 -0.62
CA LEU A 169 -7.75 3.95 -1.34
C LEU A 169 -8.18 5.20 -2.11
N GLU A 170 -7.85 6.38 -1.61
CA GLU A 170 -8.16 7.67 -2.19
C GLU A 170 -7.39 7.89 -3.50
N TYR A 171 -6.12 7.47 -3.59
CA TYR A 171 -5.37 7.38 -4.84
C TYR A 171 -6.01 6.39 -5.82
N MET A 172 -6.36 5.19 -5.34
CA MET A 172 -6.99 4.18 -6.21
C MET A 172 -8.28 4.72 -6.85
N VAL A 173 -9.09 5.46 -6.10
CA VAL A 173 -10.32 6.08 -6.61
C VAL A 173 -9.98 7.24 -7.54
N SER A 174 -9.22 8.23 -7.08
CA SER A 174 -9.04 9.50 -7.79
C SER A 174 -8.13 9.41 -9.02
N ARG A 175 -7.19 8.47 -9.06
CA ARG A 175 -6.18 8.37 -10.13
C ARG A 175 -6.29 7.10 -10.97
N LEU A 176 -6.85 6.02 -10.42
CA LEU A 176 -7.09 4.78 -11.16
C LEU A 176 -8.57 4.54 -11.49
N ASN A 177 -9.47 5.46 -11.09
CA ASN A 177 -10.91 5.36 -11.31
C ASN A 177 -11.51 4.07 -10.72
N MET A 178 -10.91 3.54 -9.64
CA MET A 178 -11.46 2.41 -8.91
C MET A 178 -12.76 2.83 -8.21
N PRO A 179 -13.69 1.89 -7.94
CA PRO A 179 -14.94 2.23 -7.25
C PRO A 179 -14.69 2.88 -5.90
N HIS A 180 -15.53 3.87 -5.56
CA HIS A 180 -15.39 4.56 -4.28
C HIS A 180 -15.87 3.66 -3.14
N PHE A 181 -14.97 3.35 -2.21
CA PHE A 181 -15.17 2.40 -1.10
C PHE A 181 -16.35 2.71 -0.16
N GLY A 182 -16.87 3.94 -0.19
CA GLY A 182 -18.07 4.36 0.54
C GLY A 182 -19.40 4.13 -0.19
N GLN A 183 -19.39 3.62 -1.43
CA GLN A 183 -20.62 3.41 -2.21
C GLN A 183 -21.44 2.22 -1.70
N LYS A 184 -22.75 2.26 -1.96
CA LYS A 184 -23.68 1.17 -1.66
C LYS A 184 -23.57 0.02 -2.67
N HIS A 185 -23.42 0.33 -3.94
CA HIS A 185 -23.27 -0.67 -5.00
C HIS A 185 -21.82 -0.71 -5.47
N ASN A 186 -21.28 -1.92 -5.61
CA ASN A 186 -19.92 -2.20 -6.11
C ASN A 186 -18.80 -1.36 -5.46
N PRO A 187 -18.70 -1.25 -4.12
CA PRO A 187 -17.66 -0.43 -3.47
C PRO A 187 -16.24 -0.98 -3.62
N CYS A 188 -16.06 -2.18 -4.16
CA CYS A 188 -14.76 -2.85 -4.28
C CYS A 188 -14.42 -3.11 -5.74
N GLY A 189 -13.18 -2.79 -6.13
CA GLY A 189 -12.67 -3.13 -7.46
C GLY A 189 -12.14 -4.57 -7.60
N LEU A 190 -12.07 -5.33 -6.51
CA LEU A 190 -11.54 -6.71 -6.46
C LEU A 190 -12.61 -7.79 -6.32
N CYS A 191 -13.82 -7.44 -5.90
CA CYS A 191 -14.95 -8.35 -5.85
C CYS A 191 -16.28 -7.62 -6.06
N LYS A 192 -17.34 -8.39 -6.27
CA LYS A 192 -18.71 -7.90 -6.50
C LYS A 192 -19.50 -7.75 -5.19
N CYS A 193 -18.83 -7.33 -4.10
CA CYS A 193 -19.50 -7.15 -2.80
C CYS A 193 -20.48 -5.96 -2.83
N SER A 194 -21.34 -5.88 -1.82
CA SER A 194 -22.24 -4.74 -1.61
C SER A 194 -21.81 -3.88 -0.42
N GLY A 195 -22.13 -2.59 -0.49
CA GLY A 195 -22.04 -1.63 0.61
C GLY A 195 -23.32 -1.53 1.46
N ASP A 196 -24.37 -2.25 1.10
CA ASP A 196 -25.63 -2.35 1.86
C ASP A 196 -25.60 -3.47 2.91
N GLU A 197 -26.70 -3.68 3.62
CA GLU A 197 -26.88 -4.75 4.63
C GLU A 197 -27.35 -6.07 4.02
N THR A 198 -26.81 -6.44 2.86
CA THR A 198 -27.11 -7.72 2.19
C THR A 198 -26.19 -8.84 2.69
N SER A 199 -26.51 -10.09 2.35
CA SER A 199 -25.64 -11.25 2.62
C SER A 199 -24.26 -11.14 1.95
N THR A 200 -24.16 -10.42 0.83
CA THR A 200 -22.95 -10.12 0.06
C THR A 200 -22.21 -8.87 0.51
N SER A 201 -22.61 -8.27 1.63
CA SER A 201 -22.01 -7.06 2.15
C SER A 201 -20.52 -7.24 2.44
N TRP A 202 -19.71 -6.22 2.14
CA TRP A 202 -18.30 -6.17 2.57
C TRP A 202 -18.15 -6.24 4.10
N ARG A 203 -19.23 -5.91 4.82
CA ARG A 203 -19.35 -6.02 6.28
C ARG A 203 -19.31 -7.47 6.78
N ASN A 204 -19.60 -8.46 5.94
CA ASN A 204 -19.54 -9.85 6.34
C ASN A 204 -18.08 -10.32 6.41
N CYS A 205 -17.54 -10.42 7.64
CA CYS A 205 -16.16 -10.84 7.89
C CYS A 205 -16.05 -12.33 8.28
N LYS A 206 -17.04 -13.17 7.96
CA LYS A 206 -16.95 -14.63 8.16
C LYS A 206 -15.98 -15.25 7.13
N PRO A 207 -15.21 -16.31 7.45
CA PRO A 207 -14.43 -17.05 6.45
C PRO A 207 -15.28 -17.66 5.34
N THR A 208 -16.59 -17.75 5.56
CA THR A 208 -17.61 -18.21 4.61
C THR A 208 -18.40 -17.06 3.99
N ALA A 209 -17.91 -15.81 4.09
CA ALA A 209 -18.62 -14.65 3.56
C ALA A 209 -18.86 -14.80 2.03
N PRO A 210 -20.09 -14.59 1.54
CA PRO A 210 -20.42 -14.80 0.13
C PRO A 210 -19.56 -14.00 -0.86
N TRP A 211 -19.09 -12.81 -0.49
CA TRP A 211 -18.24 -12.01 -1.40
C TRP A 211 -16.91 -12.69 -1.75
N LEU A 212 -16.45 -13.69 -0.96
CA LEU A 212 -15.22 -14.43 -1.23
C LEU A 212 -15.29 -15.23 -2.54
N SER A 213 -16.46 -15.79 -2.85
CA SER A 213 -16.72 -16.48 -4.13
C SER A 213 -17.09 -15.53 -5.26
N MET A 214 -17.22 -14.23 -4.97
CA MET A 214 -17.57 -13.18 -5.93
C MET A 214 -16.37 -12.31 -6.31
N GLN A 215 -15.15 -12.78 -6.05
CA GLN A 215 -13.94 -12.11 -6.54
C GLN A 215 -13.90 -12.12 -8.06
N TRP A 216 -13.41 -11.02 -8.63
CA TRP A 216 -13.26 -10.95 -10.08
C TRP A 216 -12.19 -11.93 -10.57
N SER A 217 -12.50 -12.74 -11.58
CA SER A 217 -11.46 -13.23 -12.49
C SER A 217 -11.09 -12.14 -13.50
N LEU A 218 -9.91 -12.28 -14.11
CA LEU A 218 -9.46 -11.32 -15.12
C LEU A 218 -10.40 -11.28 -16.35
N ALA A 219 -10.90 -12.44 -16.78
CA ALA A 219 -11.85 -12.55 -17.89
C ALA A 219 -13.17 -11.83 -17.57
N GLU A 220 -13.77 -12.11 -16.40
CA GLU A 220 -15.00 -11.45 -15.98
C GLU A 220 -14.82 -9.94 -15.86
N TRP A 221 -13.73 -9.49 -15.23
CA TRP A 221 -13.47 -8.06 -15.07
C TRP A 221 -13.28 -7.35 -16.41
N ARG A 222 -12.58 -7.97 -17.37
CA ARG A 222 -12.42 -7.41 -18.72
C ARG A 222 -13.76 -7.26 -19.45
N SER A 223 -14.66 -8.24 -19.27
CA SER A 223 -16.00 -8.23 -19.86
C SER A 223 -17.00 -7.33 -19.12
N PHE A 224 -16.66 -6.84 -17.93
CA PHE A 224 -17.56 -6.02 -17.12
C PHE A 224 -17.72 -4.61 -17.75
N PRO A 225 -18.94 -4.22 -18.18
CA PRO A 225 -19.14 -2.95 -18.89
C PRO A 225 -18.69 -1.72 -18.08
N ASP A 226 -19.02 -1.73 -16.77
CA ASP A 226 -18.74 -0.64 -15.83
C ASP A 226 -17.36 -0.79 -15.16
N ARG A 227 -16.45 -1.58 -15.74
CA ARG A 227 -15.08 -1.67 -15.21
C ARG A 227 -14.41 -0.28 -15.22
N PRO A 228 -13.52 0.01 -14.24
CA PRO A 228 -12.73 1.23 -14.21
C PRO A 228 -12.08 1.53 -15.56
N LYS A 229 -12.31 2.75 -16.07
CA LYS A 229 -11.67 3.26 -17.29
C LYS A 229 -10.41 4.02 -16.90
N ASN A 230 -9.27 3.54 -17.36
CA ASN A 230 -7.97 4.15 -17.05
C ASN A 230 -6.96 3.72 -18.11
N PRO A 231 -6.05 4.59 -18.57
CA PRO A 231 -5.07 4.22 -19.59
C PRO A 231 -4.24 2.97 -19.27
N LEU A 232 -3.89 2.75 -17.99
CA LEU A 232 -3.17 1.54 -17.57
C LEU A 232 -4.01 0.27 -17.77
N PHE A 233 -5.31 0.34 -17.50
CA PHE A 233 -6.25 -0.76 -17.64
C PHE A 233 -6.64 -1.01 -19.10
N ASP A 234 -6.96 0.05 -19.84
CA ASP A 234 -7.47 -0.03 -21.21
C ASP A 234 -6.39 -0.43 -22.21
N SER A 235 -5.13 -0.11 -21.89
CA SER A 235 -3.99 -0.57 -22.69
C SER A 235 -3.75 -2.08 -22.56
N GLY A 236 -4.27 -2.72 -21.50
CA GLY A 236 -4.06 -4.14 -21.21
C GLY A 236 -2.74 -4.48 -20.51
N VAL A 237 -1.93 -3.49 -20.12
CA VAL A 237 -0.66 -3.77 -19.40
C VAL A 237 -0.89 -4.31 -17.99
N CYS A 238 -2.01 -3.96 -17.37
CA CYS A 238 -2.45 -4.45 -16.07
C CYS A 238 -3.99 -4.39 -15.96
N SER A 239 -4.54 -4.75 -14.81
CA SER A 239 -6.00 -4.74 -14.55
C SER A 239 -6.31 -4.26 -13.12
N ALA A 240 -7.59 -4.17 -12.75
CA ALA A 240 -7.96 -3.94 -11.36
C ALA A 240 -7.41 -5.02 -10.41
N LEU A 241 -7.23 -6.26 -10.89
CA LEU A 241 -6.66 -7.35 -10.08
C LEU A 241 -5.16 -7.14 -9.83
N SER A 242 -4.53 -6.19 -10.52
CA SER A 242 -3.18 -5.73 -10.22
C SER A 242 -3.16 -4.71 -9.07
N CYS A 243 -4.30 -4.23 -8.57
CA CYS A 243 -4.35 -3.36 -7.39
C CYS A 243 -4.17 -4.18 -6.11
N HIS A 244 -3.11 -3.88 -5.36
CA HIS A 244 -2.85 -4.50 -4.06
C HIS A 244 -3.32 -3.58 -2.95
N MET A 245 -4.14 -4.11 -2.05
CA MET A 245 -4.66 -3.33 -0.95
C MET A 245 -3.56 -3.10 0.08
N ASP A 246 -3.30 -1.82 0.38
CA ASP A 246 -2.24 -1.47 1.30
C ASP A 246 -2.59 -1.87 2.74
N TYR A 247 -1.85 -2.85 3.25
CA TYR A 247 -1.94 -3.31 4.63
C TYR A 247 -1.72 -2.15 5.61
N MET A 248 -0.79 -1.23 5.33
CA MET A 248 -0.48 -0.11 6.23
C MET A 248 -1.68 0.84 6.37
N HIS A 249 -2.26 1.32 5.28
CA HIS A 249 -3.41 2.22 5.31
C HIS A 249 -4.71 1.56 5.78
N THR A 250 -4.88 0.26 5.55
CA THR A 250 -6.11 -0.47 5.92
C THR A 250 -6.07 -1.02 7.34
N LYS A 251 -4.92 -1.50 7.82
CA LYS A 251 -4.70 -2.00 9.19
C LYS A 251 -4.24 -0.87 10.13
N TYR A 252 -3.03 -0.34 9.94
CA TYR A 252 -2.41 0.58 10.90
C TYR A 252 -2.99 1.99 10.90
N LEU A 253 -3.52 2.48 9.76
CA LEU A 253 -4.22 3.77 9.68
C LEU A 253 -5.75 3.64 9.48
N GLY A 254 -6.24 2.40 9.42
CA GLY A 254 -7.66 2.07 9.26
C GLY A 254 -8.22 1.43 10.52
N LEU A 255 -8.11 0.10 10.61
CA LEU A 255 -8.71 -0.73 11.66
C LEU A 255 -8.14 -0.45 13.06
N ASP A 256 -6.81 -0.51 13.23
CA ASP A 256 -6.16 -0.43 14.55
C ASP A 256 -6.43 0.89 15.28
N PRO A 257 -6.38 2.07 14.64
CA PRO A 257 -6.74 3.32 15.29
C PRO A 257 -8.13 3.31 15.95
N LEU A 258 -9.11 2.65 15.34
CA LEU A 258 -10.47 2.58 15.87
C LEU A 258 -10.58 1.57 17.00
N GLY A 259 -9.95 0.40 16.87
CA GLY A 259 -9.87 -0.59 17.94
C GLY A 259 -9.11 -0.07 19.15
N PHE A 260 -7.86 0.36 18.96
CA PHE A 260 -7.00 0.85 20.05
C PHE A 260 -7.55 2.13 20.67
N GLY A 261 -8.11 3.04 19.87
CA GLY A 261 -8.77 4.24 20.39
C GLY A 261 -9.97 3.89 21.30
N SER A 262 -10.73 2.86 20.94
CA SER A 262 -11.87 2.38 21.72
C SER A 262 -11.42 1.76 23.04
N VAL A 263 -10.41 0.88 23.00
CA VAL A 263 -9.81 0.28 24.20
C VAL A 263 -9.26 1.35 25.16
N LEU A 264 -8.51 2.33 24.65
CA LEU A 264 -7.99 3.43 25.46
C LEU A 264 -9.12 4.26 26.09
N SER A 265 -10.19 4.52 25.34
CA SER A 265 -11.35 5.25 25.85
C SER A 265 -12.12 4.47 26.92
N LEU A 266 -12.23 3.15 26.79
CA LEU A 266 -12.82 2.29 27.81
C LEU A 266 -11.96 2.28 29.08
N LEU A 267 -10.64 2.12 28.93
CA LEU A 267 -9.70 2.15 30.05
C LEU A 267 -9.86 3.41 30.90
N VAL A 268 -9.85 4.58 30.26
CA VAL A 268 -9.82 5.85 30.99
C VAL A 268 -11.16 6.34 31.50
N ASN A 269 -12.28 5.92 30.91
CA ASN A 269 -13.60 6.42 31.30
C ASN A 269 -14.43 5.42 32.11
N PHE A 270 -14.16 4.11 32.01
CA PHE A 270 -15.03 3.08 32.56
C PHE A 270 -14.31 1.99 33.37
N VAL A 271 -13.05 1.68 33.06
CA VAL A 271 -12.32 0.59 33.75
C VAL A 271 -11.56 1.10 34.97
N LEU A 272 -10.83 2.21 34.82
CA LEU A 272 -10.04 2.78 35.90
C LEU A 272 -10.89 3.76 36.74
N PRO A 273 -10.64 3.85 38.07
CA PRO A 273 -11.56 4.51 39.00
C PRO A 273 -11.45 6.05 39.05
N ASP A 274 -10.33 6.64 38.63
CA ASP A 274 -10.10 8.08 38.78
C ASP A 274 -10.73 8.89 37.64
N SER A 275 -10.49 10.21 37.64
CA SER A 275 -10.86 11.07 36.50
C SER A 275 -10.16 10.61 35.20
N PRO A 276 -10.77 10.80 34.01
CA PRO A 276 -10.19 10.33 32.75
C PRO A 276 -8.77 10.82 32.46
N LEU A 277 -8.40 12.03 32.90
CA LEU A 277 -7.03 12.53 32.74
C LEU A 277 -6.05 11.88 33.72
N ALA A 278 -6.48 11.57 34.95
CA ALA A 278 -5.65 10.83 35.90
C ALA A 278 -5.44 9.39 35.42
N ASN A 279 -6.51 8.72 34.98
CA ASN A 279 -6.46 7.39 34.38
C ASN A 279 -5.53 7.34 33.16
N LEU A 280 -5.58 8.37 32.30
CA LEU A 280 -4.69 8.44 31.14
C LEU A 280 -3.21 8.49 31.54
N ARG A 281 -2.86 9.16 32.64
CA ARG A 281 -1.48 9.17 33.16
C ARG A 281 -1.05 7.77 33.61
N CYS A 282 -1.90 7.08 34.35
CA CYS A 282 -1.66 5.69 34.78
C CYS A 282 -1.45 4.75 33.57
N VAL A 283 -2.36 4.81 32.59
CA VAL A 283 -2.24 4.03 31.33
C VAL A 283 -0.92 4.36 30.63
N TRP A 284 -0.57 5.65 30.53
CA TRP A 284 0.65 6.06 29.84
C TRP A 284 1.94 5.56 30.51
N GLU A 285 1.99 5.54 31.83
CA GLU A 285 3.12 4.98 32.60
C GLU A 285 3.27 3.48 32.35
N HIS A 286 2.17 2.74 32.33
CA HIS A 286 2.18 1.31 32.01
C HIS A 286 2.68 1.04 30.59
N LEU A 287 2.23 1.84 29.62
CA LEU A 287 2.70 1.76 28.24
C LEU A 287 4.20 2.06 28.13
N LEU A 288 4.71 3.09 28.82
CA LEU A 288 6.13 3.42 28.84
C LEU A 288 6.99 2.29 29.44
N SER A 289 6.53 1.69 30.55
CA SER A 289 7.19 0.53 31.15
C SER A 289 7.24 -0.64 30.16
N SER A 290 6.12 -0.93 29.50
CA SER A 290 6.01 -1.98 28.49
C SER A 290 6.93 -1.72 27.29
N TYR A 291 6.95 -0.50 26.76
CA TYR A 291 7.88 -0.14 25.67
C TYR A 291 9.34 -0.36 26.05
N LYS A 292 9.73 -0.04 27.29
CA LYS A 292 11.09 -0.25 27.79
C LYS A 292 11.40 -1.74 27.91
N ALA A 293 10.51 -2.52 28.53
CA ALA A 293 10.69 -3.96 28.72
C ALA A 293 10.79 -4.72 27.39
N LEU A 294 9.94 -4.36 26.42
CA LEU A 294 9.89 -4.98 25.09
C LEU A 294 10.94 -4.42 24.11
N LYS A 295 11.78 -3.46 24.54
CA LYS A 295 12.80 -2.79 23.72
C LYS A 295 12.24 -2.19 22.42
N ILE A 296 11.04 -1.64 22.49
CA ILE A 296 10.37 -1.03 21.33
C ILE A 296 10.92 0.38 21.10
N VAL A 297 11.52 0.59 19.93
CA VAL A 297 12.15 1.86 19.53
C VAL A 297 11.12 2.86 18.99
N GLU A 298 10.32 2.43 18.01
CA GLU A 298 9.25 3.27 17.45
C GLU A 298 8.05 3.27 18.40
N ARG A 299 7.70 4.44 18.94
CA ARG A 299 6.64 4.56 19.95
C ARG A 299 5.98 5.93 19.94
N PHE A 300 4.85 6.01 20.62
CA PHE A 300 4.29 7.31 21.01
C PHE A 300 5.26 8.04 21.95
N ARG A 301 5.34 9.37 21.87
CA ARG A 301 6.24 10.19 22.72
C ARG A 301 5.50 10.99 23.81
N GLY A 302 4.18 10.96 23.83
CA GLY A 302 3.40 11.65 24.84
C GLY A 302 1.89 11.48 24.66
N MET A 303 1.31 10.53 25.39
CA MET A 303 -0.14 10.31 25.42
C MET A 303 -0.77 11.09 26.60
N ARG A 304 -0.79 12.42 26.50
CA ARG A 304 -1.21 13.31 27.62
C ARG A 304 -2.57 13.97 27.43
N LYS A 305 -3.20 13.79 26.27
CA LYS A 305 -4.45 14.47 25.89
C LYS A 305 -5.48 13.45 25.46
N LEU A 306 -6.67 13.50 26.04
CA LEU A 306 -7.80 12.66 25.65
C LEU A 306 -8.18 12.83 24.18
N SER A 307 -8.00 14.03 23.60
CA SER A 307 -8.25 14.33 22.19
C SER A 307 -7.35 13.59 21.19
N LEU A 308 -6.39 12.80 21.69
CA LEU A 308 -5.62 11.86 20.88
C LEU A 308 -6.48 10.68 20.40
N PHE A 309 -7.48 10.25 21.17
CA PHE A 309 -8.38 9.15 20.80
C PHE A 309 -9.87 9.45 20.98
N GLN A 310 -10.26 10.39 21.86
CA GLN A 310 -11.65 10.82 22.02
C GLN A 310 -12.04 11.85 20.94
N ARG A 311 -13.23 11.68 20.36
CA ARG A 311 -13.83 12.60 19.38
C ARG A 311 -15.20 13.06 19.90
N LYS A 312 -15.57 14.31 19.62
CA LYS A 312 -16.80 14.92 20.17
C LYS A 312 -18.10 14.25 19.70
N LYS A 313 -18.17 13.81 18.45
CA LYS A 313 -19.41 13.31 17.80
C LYS A 313 -19.25 11.94 17.16
N LEU A 314 -18.06 11.35 17.26
CA LEU A 314 -17.73 10.11 16.56
C LEU A 314 -17.10 9.14 17.55
N PRO A 315 -17.19 7.82 17.31
CA PRO A 315 -16.55 6.81 18.16
C PRO A 315 -15.05 7.08 18.35
N PRO A 316 -14.39 6.56 19.40
CA PRO A 316 -12.96 6.81 19.58
C PRO A 316 -12.10 6.40 18.36
N LYS A 317 -11.09 7.21 18.03
CA LYS A 317 -10.09 6.92 16.98
C LYS A 317 -8.74 7.48 17.39
N LEU A 318 -7.77 6.61 17.63
CA LEU A 318 -6.40 6.98 17.99
C LEU A 318 -5.68 7.67 16.82
N LYS A 319 -5.18 8.87 17.06
CA LYS A 319 -4.32 9.60 16.11
C LYS A 319 -2.87 9.14 16.28
N GLY A 320 -2.20 8.81 15.18
CA GLY A 320 -0.79 8.45 15.18
C GLY A 320 -0.28 8.12 13.78
N ARG A 321 1.05 8.04 13.63
CA ARG A 321 1.68 7.50 12.42
C ARG A 321 1.55 5.98 12.39
N ALA A 322 1.56 5.36 11.22
CA ALA A 322 1.37 3.92 11.07
C ALA A 322 2.33 3.09 11.95
N MET A 323 3.63 3.41 11.95
CA MET A 323 4.63 2.75 12.80
C MET A 323 4.33 2.87 14.30
N GLN A 324 3.77 4.00 14.74
CA GLN A 324 3.43 4.21 16.16
C GLN A 324 2.21 3.39 16.56
N ILE A 325 1.22 3.29 15.66
CA ILE A 325 0.04 2.46 15.88
C ILE A 325 0.44 0.98 15.93
N GLN A 326 1.23 0.51 14.96
CA GLN A 326 1.74 -0.86 14.93
C GLN A 326 2.46 -1.23 16.24
N ALA A 327 3.36 -0.36 16.70
CA ALA A 327 4.16 -0.61 17.89
C ALA A 327 3.38 -0.58 19.21
N LEU A 328 2.15 -0.05 19.21
CA LEU A 328 1.32 0.05 20.41
C LEU A 328 0.62 -1.28 20.78
N GLY A 329 0.46 -2.21 19.84
CA GLY A 329 -0.39 -3.39 20.02
C GLY A 329 -0.03 -4.23 21.26
N GLU A 330 1.22 -4.66 21.41
CA GLU A 330 1.66 -5.48 22.55
C GLU A 330 1.65 -4.70 23.88
N PRO A 331 2.18 -3.47 23.97
CA PRO A 331 2.03 -2.63 25.16
C PRO A 331 0.56 -2.43 25.59
N LEU A 332 -0.36 -2.22 24.65
CA LEU A 332 -1.77 -2.01 24.96
C LEU A 332 -2.44 -3.30 25.45
N LEU A 333 -2.07 -4.46 24.91
CA LEU A 333 -2.51 -5.76 25.42
C LEU A 333 -2.08 -5.94 26.89
N LEU A 334 -0.80 -5.71 27.19
CA LEU A 334 -0.27 -5.81 28.56
C LEU A 334 -0.95 -4.81 29.51
N CYS A 335 -1.26 -3.61 29.03
CA CYS A 335 -2.02 -2.62 29.80
C CYS A 335 -3.45 -3.09 30.08
N TRP A 336 -4.15 -3.61 29.07
CA TRP A 336 -5.51 -4.12 29.22
C TRP A 336 -5.56 -5.27 30.22
N GLN A 337 -4.63 -6.24 30.09
CA GLN A 337 -4.53 -7.39 30.99
C GLN A 337 -4.31 -7.01 32.46
N ASN A 338 -3.62 -5.89 32.70
CA ASN A 338 -3.35 -5.40 34.04
C ASN A 338 -4.61 -4.84 34.73
N PHE A 339 -5.53 -4.24 33.98
CA PHE A 339 -6.68 -3.51 34.54
C PHE A 339 -8.04 -4.14 34.26
N MET A 340 -8.11 -5.13 33.36
CA MET A 340 -9.36 -5.79 33.04
C MET A 340 -9.93 -6.59 34.22
N ASN A 341 -11.23 -6.47 34.44
CA ASN A 341 -11.99 -7.47 35.20
C ASN A 341 -12.13 -8.78 34.40
N LYS A 342 -11.67 -9.91 34.94
CA LYS A 342 -11.70 -11.23 34.29
C LYS A 342 -13.08 -11.91 34.35
N ASP A 343 -13.95 -11.46 35.24
CA ASP A 343 -15.31 -11.99 35.39
C ASP A 343 -16.28 -11.38 34.35
N LEU A 344 -15.85 -10.35 33.62
CA LEU A 344 -16.63 -9.72 32.56
C LEU A 344 -16.30 -10.31 31.19
N GLU A 345 -17.28 -10.98 30.58
CA GLU A 345 -17.14 -11.58 29.24
C GLU A 345 -16.66 -10.56 28.20
N ILE A 346 -17.20 -9.34 28.22
CA ILE A 346 -16.81 -8.29 27.28
C ILE A 346 -15.32 -7.91 27.43
N HIS A 347 -14.77 -7.95 28.64
CA HIS A 347 -13.36 -7.65 28.86
C HIS A 347 -12.46 -8.77 28.32
N LEU A 348 -12.85 -10.03 28.52
CA LEU A 348 -12.17 -11.19 27.91
C LEU A 348 -12.20 -11.10 26.37
N LYS A 349 -13.31 -10.61 25.81
CA LYS A 349 -13.46 -10.41 24.37
C LYS A 349 -12.53 -9.33 23.82
N ILE A 350 -12.38 -8.21 24.52
CA ILE A 350 -11.41 -7.15 24.17
C ILE A 350 -9.98 -7.67 24.30
N GLU A 351 -9.67 -8.44 25.35
CA GLU A 351 -8.36 -9.08 25.50
C GLU A 351 -8.06 -10.00 24.31
N ASN A 352 -9.03 -10.83 23.90
CA ASN A 352 -8.90 -11.71 22.74
C ASN A 352 -8.71 -10.92 21.44
N TYR A 353 -9.44 -9.81 21.24
CA TYR A 353 -9.23 -8.90 20.11
C TYR A 353 -7.77 -8.42 20.03
N LEU A 354 -7.20 -7.97 21.15
CA LEU A 354 -5.81 -7.51 21.23
C LEU A 354 -4.80 -8.65 21.01
N LYS A 355 -5.07 -9.85 21.54
CA LYS A 355 -4.25 -11.06 21.33
C LYS A 355 -4.22 -11.47 19.84
N VAL A 356 -5.37 -11.49 19.17
CA VAL A 356 -5.46 -11.81 17.74
C VAL A 356 -4.76 -10.75 16.90
N ASN A 357 -4.90 -9.46 17.25
CA ASN A 357 -4.19 -8.37 16.58
C ASN A 357 -2.67 -8.57 16.66
N LEU A 358 -2.14 -8.84 17.85
CA LEU A 358 -0.72 -9.10 18.06
C LEU A 358 -0.23 -10.37 17.35
N ALA A 359 -1.04 -11.43 17.31
CA ALA A 359 -0.68 -12.67 16.63
C ALA A 359 -0.45 -12.48 15.12
N LEU A 360 -1.24 -11.61 14.47
CA LEU A 360 -1.00 -11.22 13.07
C LEU A 360 0.36 -10.54 12.89
N GLU A 361 0.69 -9.58 13.75
CA GLU A 361 1.97 -8.86 13.70
C GLU A 361 3.17 -9.82 13.91
N LYS A 362 3.02 -10.80 14.81
CA LYS A 362 4.05 -11.82 15.04
C LYS A 362 4.29 -12.68 13.79
N ILE A 363 3.24 -13.09 13.08
CA ILE A 363 3.38 -13.85 11.82
C ILE A 363 4.03 -12.97 10.73
N LEU A 364 3.56 -11.72 10.57
CA LEU A 364 4.09 -10.78 9.59
C LEU A 364 5.57 -10.46 9.83
N HIS A 365 6.00 -10.44 11.09
CA HIS A 365 7.40 -10.24 11.48
C HIS A 365 8.26 -11.50 11.27
N ALA A 366 7.73 -12.67 11.59
CA ALA A 366 8.42 -13.96 11.45
C ALA A 366 8.69 -14.32 9.98
N THR A 367 7.79 -13.93 9.08
CA THR A 367 7.86 -14.23 7.63
C THR A 367 8.40 -13.06 6.79
N ARG A 368 8.99 -12.03 7.43
CA ARG A 368 9.32 -10.74 6.80
C ARG A 368 10.31 -10.79 5.62
N THR A 369 11.08 -11.86 5.51
CA THR A 369 12.09 -12.09 4.47
C THR A 369 11.54 -12.87 3.28
N GLU A 370 10.34 -13.42 3.41
CA GLU A 370 9.72 -14.27 2.39
C GLU A 370 8.99 -13.43 1.34
N MET A 371 8.98 -13.92 0.08
CA MET A 371 8.16 -13.32 -0.98
C MET A 371 6.67 -13.58 -0.79
N ALA A 372 6.34 -14.71 -0.19
CA ALA A 372 5.01 -15.14 0.17
C ALA A 372 5.07 -15.90 1.50
N MET A 373 4.04 -15.80 2.34
CA MET A 373 4.01 -16.54 3.59
C MET A 373 4.00 -18.05 3.33
N PRO A 374 4.76 -18.85 4.10
CA PRO A 374 4.66 -20.30 4.06
C PRO A 374 3.22 -20.77 4.31
N PRO A 375 2.78 -21.91 3.72
CA PRO A 375 1.37 -22.33 3.76
C PRO A 375 0.71 -22.27 5.14
N ASP A 376 1.34 -22.86 6.16
CA ASP A 376 0.81 -22.89 7.54
C ASP A 376 0.67 -21.48 8.14
N HIS A 377 1.65 -20.62 7.88
CA HIS A 377 1.62 -19.24 8.32
C HIS A 377 0.53 -18.46 7.59
N ALA A 378 0.38 -18.66 6.28
CA ALA A 378 -0.62 -17.98 5.48
C ALA A 378 -2.05 -18.38 5.86
N GLU A 379 -2.32 -19.66 6.08
CA GLU A 379 -3.63 -20.15 6.55
C GLU A 379 -3.97 -19.55 7.92
N LYS A 380 -3.03 -19.63 8.86
CA LYS A 380 -3.21 -19.06 10.20
C LYS A 380 -3.40 -17.54 10.14
N PHE A 381 -2.64 -16.85 9.30
CA PHE A 381 -2.73 -15.40 9.10
C PHE A 381 -4.11 -15.00 8.59
N LYS A 382 -4.61 -15.68 7.55
CA LYS A 382 -5.98 -15.47 7.02
C LYS A 382 -7.02 -15.73 8.11
N LYS A 383 -6.96 -16.86 8.80
CA LYS A 383 -7.91 -17.19 9.89
C LYS A 383 -7.95 -16.11 10.98
N LEU A 384 -6.78 -15.64 11.42
CA LEU A 384 -6.67 -14.56 12.40
C LEU A 384 -7.20 -13.23 11.87
N ALA A 385 -6.97 -12.90 10.60
CA ALA A 385 -7.46 -11.65 10.00
C ALA A 385 -8.99 -11.59 9.95
N PHE A 386 -9.65 -12.67 9.51
CA PHE A 386 -11.12 -12.77 9.56
C PHE A 386 -11.64 -12.76 11.01
N GLY A 387 -10.96 -13.48 11.92
CA GLY A 387 -11.28 -13.48 13.34
C GLY A 387 -11.19 -12.09 13.98
N LEU A 388 -10.15 -11.32 13.66
CA LEU A 388 -9.97 -9.95 14.15
C LEU A 388 -11.13 -9.05 13.71
N CYS A 389 -11.47 -9.09 12.42
CA CYS A 389 -12.55 -8.28 11.88
C CYS A 389 -13.92 -8.67 12.47
N GLN A 390 -14.18 -9.95 12.71
CA GLN A 390 -15.39 -10.39 13.41
C GLN A 390 -15.43 -9.92 14.86
N LEU A 391 -14.33 -10.08 15.61
CA LEU A 391 -14.26 -9.61 17.00
C LEU A 391 -14.50 -8.10 17.06
N HIS A 392 -13.92 -7.33 16.16
CA HIS A 392 -14.17 -5.88 16.06
C HIS A 392 -15.65 -5.56 15.90
N ARG A 393 -16.35 -6.25 14.98
CA ARG A 393 -17.78 -6.05 14.74
C ARG A 393 -18.64 -6.47 15.92
N GLN A 394 -18.33 -7.60 16.56
CA GLN A 394 -19.06 -8.05 17.74
C GLN A 394 -18.88 -7.07 18.91
N LEU A 395 -17.70 -6.47 19.05
CA LEU A 395 -17.46 -5.40 20.02
C LEU A 395 -18.26 -4.15 19.66
N ARG A 396 -18.29 -3.76 18.37
CA ARG A 396 -19.14 -2.65 17.90
C ARG A 396 -20.61 -2.86 18.26
N GLU A 397 -21.13 -4.05 17.99
CA GLU A 397 -22.53 -4.43 18.28
C GLU A 397 -22.82 -4.35 19.77
N HIS A 398 -21.95 -4.89 20.63
CA HIS A 398 -22.09 -4.80 22.09
C HIS A 398 -22.15 -3.35 22.60
N PHE A 399 -21.35 -2.45 22.01
CA PHE A 399 -21.31 -1.04 22.38
C PHE A 399 -22.24 -0.14 21.56
N GLU A 400 -23.22 -0.72 20.85
CA GLU A 400 -24.22 0.00 20.06
C GLU A 400 -23.62 1.00 19.05
N GLY A 401 -22.42 0.70 18.53
CA GLY A 401 -21.71 1.54 17.59
C GLY A 401 -20.99 2.76 18.19
N ASN A 402 -21.08 3.00 19.50
CA ASN A 402 -20.36 4.09 20.18
C ASN A 402 -18.84 3.83 20.26
N TYR A 403 -18.43 2.56 20.13
CA TYR A 403 -17.05 2.09 20.12
C TYR A 403 -16.83 1.14 18.94
N PHE A 404 -15.56 0.91 18.60
CA PHE A 404 -15.13 -0.03 17.55
C PHE A 404 -15.85 0.21 16.21
N ALA A 405 -15.87 1.45 15.73
CA ALA A 405 -16.60 1.79 14.50
C ALA A 405 -16.20 0.90 13.31
N ASP A 406 -17.19 0.55 12.50
CA ASP A 406 -17.00 -0.16 11.22
C ASP A 406 -16.46 0.80 10.15
N LEU A 407 -15.67 0.26 9.23
CA LEU A 407 -15.15 1.00 8.09
C LEU A 407 -14.87 0.05 6.90
N PRO A 408 -15.08 0.52 5.66
CA PRO A 408 -14.77 -0.27 4.46
C PRO A 408 -13.33 -0.80 4.43
N LYS A 409 -12.38 -0.09 5.06
CA LYS A 409 -10.97 -0.51 5.18
C LYS A 409 -10.79 -1.89 5.79
N MET A 410 -11.73 -2.38 6.61
CA MET A 410 -11.70 -3.76 7.12
C MET A 410 -11.78 -4.80 6.00
N HIS A 411 -12.63 -4.56 4.99
CA HIS A 411 -12.76 -5.45 3.84
C HIS A 411 -11.50 -5.43 2.97
N PHE A 412 -10.93 -4.24 2.72
CA PHE A 412 -9.68 -4.13 1.96
C PHE A 412 -8.47 -4.72 2.71
N PHE A 413 -8.45 -4.64 4.04
CA PHE A 413 -7.48 -5.36 4.88
C PHE A 413 -7.60 -6.89 4.67
N LEU A 414 -8.82 -7.44 4.60
CA LEU A 414 -9.01 -8.86 4.30
C LEU A 414 -8.52 -9.23 2.90
N HIS A 415 -8.75 -8.40 1.88
CA HIS A 415 -8.18 -8.60 0.54
C HIS A 415 -6.64 -8.64 0.57
N ALA A 416 -5.99 -7.76 1.34
CA ALA A 416 -4.53 -7.80 1.51
C ALA A 416 -4.06 -9.12 2.15
N CYS A 417 -4.80 -9.64 3.14
CA CYS A 417 -4.47 -10.89 3.82
C CYS A 417 -4.73 -12.14 2.96
N LEU A 418 -5.74 -12.10 2.07
CA LEU A 418 -6.09 -13.22 1.19
C LEU A 418 -4.97 -13.58 0.22
N LEU A 419 -4.15 -12.61 -0.18
CA LEU A 419 -3.02 -12.81 -1.09
C LEU A 419 -1.73 -13.26 -0.38
N ALA A 420 -1.72 -13.39 0.95
CA ALA A 420 -0.49 -13.57 1.71
C ALA A 420 0.32 -14.84 1.35
N ASP A 421 -0.31 -15.89 0.82
CA ASP A 421 0.34 -17.12 0.33
C ASP A 421 0.91 -17.03 -1.08
N VAL A 422 0.63 -15.95 -1.82
CA VAL A 422 1.22 -15.68 -3.14
C VAL A 422 2.09 -14.44 -3.15
N LEU A 423 1.77 -13.43 -2.33
CA LEU A 423 2.55 -12.21 -2.20
C LEU A 423 2.45 -11.67 -0.78
N HIS A 424 3.60 -11.53 -0.13
CA HIS A 424 3.69 -11.06 1.24
C HIS A 424 3.23 -9.58 1.33
N PRO A 425 2.33 -9.19 2.27
CA PRO A 425 1.81 -7.82 2.35
C PRO A 425 2.88 -6.72 2.49
N ARG A 426 4.07 -7.07 3.02
CA ARG A 426 5.23 -6.16 3.11
C ARG A 426 5.85 -5.77 1.77
N LEU A 427 5.57 -6.50 0.70
CA LEU A 427 6.07 -6.16 -0.63
C LEU A 427 5.21 -5.08 -1.29
N THR A 428 3.97 -4.91 -0.84
CA THR A 428 2.98 -4.00 -1.44
C THR A 428 2.40 -2.98 -0.47
N TRP A 429 2.93 -2.90 0.75
CA TRP A 429 2.53 -1.86 1.70
C TRP A 429 3.16 -0.48 1.41
N CYS A 430 2.54 0.59 1.90
CA CYS A 430 2.94 1.96 1.53
C CYS A 430 4.01 2.62 2.41
N PHE A 431 4.71 1.90 3.30
CA PHE A 431 5.76 2.53 4.15
C PHE A 431 6.87 3.21 3.32
N LYS A 432 7.36 2.53 2.26
CA LYS A 432 8.32 3.14 1.32
C LYS A 432 7.69 4.34 0.58
N GLY A 433 6.41 4.25 0.27
CA GLY A 433 5.63 5.34 -0.31
C GLY A 433 5.59 6.58 0.57
N GLU A 434 5.23 6.43 1.86
CA GLU A 434 5.19 7.54 2.82
C GLU A 434 6.55 8.20 3.03
N ASP A 435 7.61 7.40 3.15
CA ASP A 435 8.99 7.90 3.23
C ASP A 435 9.34 8.75 2.00
N LEU A 436 8.95 8.28 0.81
CA LEU A 436 9.15 9.03 -0.42
C LEU A 436 8.32 10.32 -0.44
N GLN A 437 7.06 10.29 -0.01
CA GLN A 437 6.24 11.52 0.04
C GLN A 437 6.84 12.59 0.94
N LYS A 438 7.48 12.19 2.04
CA LYS A 438 8.21 13.14 2.89
C LYS A 438 9.35 13.81 2.12
N ILE A 439 10.11 13.05 1.33
CA ILE A 439 11.17 13.58 0.45
C ILE A 439 10.56 14.50 -0.62
N SER A 440 9.51 14.05 -1.30
CA SER A 440 8.83 14.79 -2.36
C SER A 440 8.24 16.11 -1.85
N ARG A 441 7.69 16.13 -0.62
CA ARG A 441 7.19 17.35 0.04
C ARG A 441 8.32 18.34 0.31
N THR A 442 9.45 17.88 0.85
CA THR A 442 10.61 18.74 1.09
C THR A 442 11.17 19.31 -0.21
N LEU A 443 11.25 18.47 -1.25
CA LEU A 443 11.69 18.88 -2.59
C LEU A 443 10.72 19.88 -3.23
N ALA A 444 9.42 19.64 -3.15
CA ALA A 444 8.41 20.59 -3.63
C ALA A 444 8.53 21.94 -2.92
N GLY A 445 8.70 21.95 -1.60
CA GLY A 445 8.90 23.18 -0.83
C GLY A 445 10.14 23.99 -1.24
N SER A 446 11.22 23.33 -1.67
CA SER A 446 12.42 24.02 -2.18
C SER A 446 12.25 24.46 -3.64
N CYS A 447 11.59 23.67 -4.48
CA CYS A 447 11.40 23.95 -5.89
C CYS A 447 10.35 25.04 -6.14
N CYS A 448 9.32 25.16 -5.30
CA CYS A 448 8.26 26.15 -5.46
C CYS A 448 8.64 27.57 -5.03
N ARG A 449 9.88 27.80 -4.60
CA ARG A 449 10.42 29.14 -4.44
C ARG A 449 10.60 29.75 -5.84
N ALA A 450 9.81 30.78 -6.15
CA ALA A 450 9.77 31.55 -7.41
C ALA A 450 9.13 30.88 -8.65
N VAL A 451 8.72 29.61 -8.58
CA VAL A 451 7.99 28.94 -9.68
C VAL A 451 6.81 28.14 -9.17
N THR A 452 5.75 28.05 -9.97
CA THR A 452 4.51 27.34 -9.62
C THR A 452 4.18 26.23 -10.60
N GLY A 453 3.30 25.32 -10.17
CA GLY A 453 2.66 24.34 -11.03
C GLY A 453 3.62 23.47 -11.86
N PRO A 454 3.45 23.36 -13.19
CA PRO A 454 4.25 22.47 -14.03
C PRO A 454 5.76 22.80 -14.01
N ARG A 455 6.12 24.09 -13.90
CA ARG A 455 7.53 24.51 -13.82
C ARG A 455 8.20 24.02 -12.54
N ALA A 456 7.46 24.02 -11.43
CA ALA A 456 7.96 23.47 -10.18
C ALA A 456 8.17 21.95 -10.29
N ALA A 457 7.20 21.22 -10.85
CA ALA A 457 7.32 19.77 -11.08
C ALA A 457 8.52 19.42 -11.99
N ALA A 458 8.74 20.19 -13.06
CA ALA A 458 9.91 20.03 -13.94
C ALA A 458 11.24 20.23 -13.18
N LYS A 459 11.31 21.28 -12.34
CA LYS A 459 12.48 21.55 -11.47
C LYS A 459 12.72 20.44 -10.46
N MET A 460 11.66 19.89 -9.85
CA MET A 460 11.75 18.72 -8.96
C MET A 460 12.36 17.52 -9.68
N SER A 461 11.84 17.20 -10.88
CA SER A 461 12.35 16.09 -11.70
C SER A 461 13.82 16.28 -12.10
N GLN A 462 14.25 17.52 -12.38
CA GLN A 462 15.66 17.81 -12.69
C GLN A 462 16.55 17.60 -11.46
N GLN A 463 16.20 18.15 -10.30
CA GLN A 463 16.99 18.00 -9.08
C GLN A 463 17.07 16.54 -8.62
N LEU A 464 15.96 15.81 -8.69
CA LEU A 464 15.95 14.40 -8.30
C LEU A 464 16.83 13.54 -9.22
N ARG A 465 16.82 13.82 -10.53
CA ARG A 465 17.68 13.12 -11.50
C ARG A 465 19.16 13.30 -11.18
N ILE A 466 19.58 14.53 -10.84
CA ILE A 466 20.97 14.82 -10.42
C ILE A 466 21.28 14.08 -9.12
N ALA A 467 20.40 14.19 -8.11
CA ALA A 467 20.60 13.55 -6.82
C ALA A 467 20.76 12.03 -6.94
N TRP A 468 19.99 11.40 -7.83
CA TRP A 468 20.12 9.97 -8.07
C TRP A 468 21.32 9.58 -8.90
N HIS A 469 21.69 10.33 -9.93
CA HIS A 469 22.93 10.07 -10.64
C HIS A 469 24.10 10.02 -9.65
N LEU A 470 24.22 11.03 -8.78
CA LEU A 470 25.24 11.07 -7.72
C LEU A 470 25.11 9.91 -6.71
N ARG A 471 23.89 9.47 -6.40
CA ARG A 471 23.65 8.36 -5.46
C ARG A 471 24.01 7.01 -6.06
N LEU A 472 23.60 6.77 -7.30
CA LEU A 472 23.80 5.50 -8.02
C LEU A 472 25.26 5.34 -8.46
N ASP A 473 25.94 6.41 -8.87
CA ASP A 473 27.38 6.40 -9.18
C ASP A 473 28.20 5.97 -7.95
N ARG A 474 27.91 6.55 -6.78
CA ARG A 474 28.58 6.15 -5.53
C ARG A 474 28.42 4.68 -5.21
N LEU A 475 27.25 4.10 -5.51
CA LEU A 475 26.97 2.69 -5.27
C LEU A 475 27.62 1.76 -6.29
N CYS A 476 28.07 2.28 -7.44
CA CYS A 476 28.82 1.50 -8.44
C CYS A 476 30.34 1.64 -8.28
N GLY A 477 30.81 2.63 -7.51
CA GLY A 477 32.22 2.84 -7.18
C GLY A 477 32.66 2.24 -5.84
N GLU A 478 31.72 1.79 -5.01
CA GLU A 478 31.93 0.92 -3.84
C GLU A 478 31.83 -0.56 -4.26
#